data_AF-A0A6G7YLN9-F1
#
_entry.id   AF-A0A6G7YLN9-F1
#
_cell.length_a   1.000
_cell.length_b   1.000
_cell.length_c   1.000
_cell.angle_alpha   90.00
_cell.angle_beta   90.00
_cell.angle_gamma   90.00
#
_symmetry.space_group_name_H-M   'P 1'
#
loop_
_entity.id
_entity.type
_entity.pdbx_description
1 polymer ?
#
loop_
_entity_poly.entity_id
_entity_poly.type
_entity_poly.pdbx_seq_one_letter_code
_entity_poly.pdbx_strand_id
1 'polypeptide(L)'
;MFNIDDAMADVVLKARDPALAAIKLAWWREQLQALDVTPPPAEPRLRAVSDHLIRNGVSGEQVSALEDGWLGVLHRDFDSASARGLILFGLLAQLLGEQKTEFQDLGRAWARADLARRTGETEWLRQGERTRVRVRRRMRPLTALAALALRDEERGFPLEPERTPGRSWALLRHRVSGRL
;
A
#
# COMPACT_ATOMS: atom_id res chain seq x y z
N MET A 1 8.71 -4.72 0.93
CA MET A 1 7.25 -4.57 1.12
C MET A 1 6.57 -4.02 -0.13
N PHE A 2 6.88 -2.80 -0.60
CA PHE A 2 6.34 -2.28 -1.87
C PHE A 2 6.57 -3.20 -3.07
N ASN A 3 7.75 -3.85 -3.19
CA ASN A 3 7.99 -4.80 -4.29
C ASN A 3 7.02 -6.01 -4.33
N ILE A 4 6.40 -6.39 -3.21
CA ILE A 4 5.39 -7.45 -3.17
C ILE A 4 4.04 -6.89 -3.62
N ASP A 5 3.66 -5.71 -3.11
CA ASP A 5 2.47 -4.98 -3.54
C ASP A 5 2.53 -4.72 -5.06
N ASP A 6 3.67 -4.28 -5.60
CA ASP A 6 3.91 -4.10 -7.02
C ASP A 6 3.82 -5.40 -7.83
N ALA A 7 4.26 -6.53 -7.26
CA ALA A 7 4.18 -7.82 -7.93
C ALA A 7 2.73 -8.29 -8.08
N MET A 8 1.91 -8.07 -7.06
CA MET A 8 0.46 -8.34 -7.11
C MET A 8 -0.25 -7.34 -8.03
N ALA A 9 0.14 -6.05 -7.99
CA ALA A 9 -0.36 -5.03 -8.91
C ALA A 9 -0.13 -5.43 -10.37
N ASP A 10 1.06 -5.94 -10.69
CA ASP A 10 1.40 -6.41 -12.02
C ASP A 10 0.54 -7.58 -12.47
N VAL A 11 0.18 -8.50 -11.55
CA VAL A 11 -0.74 -9.60 -11.85
C VAL A 11 -2.13 -9.07 -12.18
N VAL A 12 -2.66 -8.15 -11.38
CA VAL A 12 -4.02 -7.62 -11.52
C VAL A 12 -4.15 -6.71 -12.73
N LEU A 13 -3.29 -5.69 -12.83
CA LEU A 13 -3.44 -4.60 -13.79
C LEU A 13 -3.06 -4.97 -15.22
N LYS A 14 -2.26 -6.03 -15.41
CA LYS A 14 -1.86 -6.53 -16.74
C LYS A 14 -2.66 -7.77 -17.17
N ALA A 15 -3.55 -8.28 -16.33
CA ALA A 15 -4.34 -9.46 -16.66
C ALA A 15 -5.39 -9.16 -17.74
N ARG A 16 -5.51 -10.07 -18.70
CA ARG A 16 -6.59 -10.09 -19.69
C ARG A 16 -7.78 -10.96 -19.26
N ASP A 17 -7.51 -11.90 -18.36
CA ASP A 17 -8.48 -12.83 -17.80
C ASP A 17 -8.49 -12.65 -16.27
N PRO A 18 -9.58 -12.09 -15.70
CA PRO A 18 -9.72 -11.90 -14.25
C PRO A 18 -9.64 -13.21 -13.46
N ALA A 19 -10.12 -14.34 -14.00
CA ALA A 19 -10.08 -15.62 -13.30
C ALA A 19 -8.64 -16.12 -13.17
N LEU A 20 -7.83 -15.99 -14.23
CA LEU A 20 -6.42 -16.32 -14.18
C LEU A 20 -5.63 -15.39 -13.23
N ALA A 21 -6.02 -14.11 -13.15
CA ALA A 21 -5.42 -13.17 -12.20
C ALA A 21 -5.67 -13.61 -10.75
N ALA A 22 -6.92 -14.00 -10.43
CA ALA A 22 -7.28 -14.50 -9.10
C ALA A 22 -6.50 -15.76 -8.72
N ILE A 23 -6.31 -16.70 -9.65
CA ILE A 23 -5.48 -17.91 -9.40
C ILE A 23 -4.03 -17.53 -9.09
N LYS A 24 -3.46 -16.57 -9.82
CA LYS A 24 -2.09 -16.09 -9.57
C LYS A 24 -1.96 -15.33 -8.25
N LEU A 25 -2.98 -14.58 -7.86
CA LEU A 25 -3.04 -13.92 -6.55
C LEU A 25 -3.10 -14.96 -5.42
N ALA A 26 -3.95 -15.98 -5.55
CA ALA A 26 -4.02 -17.08 -4.59
C ALA A 26 -2.66 -17.78 -4.42
N TRP A 27 -1.93 -18.00 -5.53
CA TRP A 27 -0.55 -18.51 -5.46
C TRP A 27 0.37 -17.58 -4.66
N TRP A 28 0.31 -16.26 -4.87
CA TRP A 28 1.10 -15.32 -4.06
C TRP A 28 0.75 -15.39 -2.56
N ARG A 29 -0.55 -15.45 -2.23
CA ARG A 29 -1.03 -15.60 -0.84
C ARG A 29 -0.44 -16.85 -0.20
N GLU A 30 -0.57 -18.00 -0.86
CA GLU A 30 -0.07 -19.29 -0.38
C GLU A 30 1.44 -19.29 -0.20
N GLN A 31 2.17 -18.76 -1.18
CA GLN A 31 3.63 -18.67 -1.09
C GLN A 31 4.10 -17.75 0.02
N LEU A 32 3.38 -16.67 0.31
CA LEU A 32 3.69 -15.78 1.42
C LEU A 32 3.42 -16.45 2.76
N GLN A 33 2.26 -17.10 2.92
CA GLN A 33 1.91 -17.86 4.13
C GLN A 33 2.92 -18.99 4.41
N ALA A 34 3.36 -19.69 3.36
CA ALA A 34 4.34 -20.75 3.49
C ALA A 34 5.69 -20.27 4.08
N LEU A 35 6.05 -18.98 3.98
CA LEU A 35 7.29 -18.44 4.53
C LEU A 35 7.35 -18.46 6.06
N ASP A 36 6.21 -18.62 6.74
CA ASP A 36 6.17 -18.72 8.20
C ASP A 36 6.73 -20.06 8.71
N VAL A 37 6.70 -21.10 7.88
CA VAL A 37 7.09 -22.47 8.27
C VAL A 37 8.08 -23.13 7.33
N THR A 38 8.26 -22.62 6.11
CA THR A 38 9.17 -23.16 5.11
C THR A 38 10.18 -22.12 4.62
N PRO A 39 11.39 -22.54 4.21
CA PRO A 39 12.36 -21.65 3.59
C PRO A 39 11.82 -21.01 2.30
N PRO A 40 12.23 -19.78 1.96
CA PRO A 40 11.78 -19.12 0.75
C PRO A 40 12.23 -19.86 -0.52
N PRO A 41 11.38 -19.95 -1.55
CA PRO A 41 11.77 -20.49 -2.86
C PRO A 41 12.75 -19.56 -3.59
N ALA A 42 13.17 -19.95 -4.80
CA ALA A 42 14.14 -19.18 -5.59
C ALA A 42 13.66 -17.79 -6.07
N GLU A 43 12.38 -17.47 -5.88
CA GLU A 43 11.80 -16.17 -6.23
C GLU A 43 12.44 -15.04 -5.39
N PRO A 44 13.12 -14.05 -6.02
CA PRO A 44 13.87 -13.02 -5.30
C PRO A 44 13.01 -12.19 -4.32
N ARG A 45 11.75 -11.93 -4.69
CA ARG A 45 10.83 -11.16 -3.84
C ARG A 45 10.44 -11.92 -2.58
N LEU A 46 10.21 -13.23 -2.66
CA LEU A 46 9.90 -14.08 -1.50
C LEU A 46 11.12 -14.23 -0.58
N ARG A 47 12.34 -14.33 -1.14
CA ARG A 47 13.58 -14.27 -0.33
C ARG A 47 13.68 -12.95 0.44
N ALA A 48 13.45 -11.82 -0.22
CA ALA A 48 13.48 -10.51 0.43
C ALA A 48 12.42 -10.38 1.54
N VAL A 49 11.24 -11.01 1.39
CA VAL A 49 10.24 -11.08 2.47
C VAL A 49 10.78 -11.87 3.65
N SER A 50 11.34 -13.06 3.43
CA SER A 50 11.94 -13.86 4.49
C SER A 50 13.05 -13.08 5.23
N ASP A 51 13.97 -12.47 4.49
CA ASP A 51 15.15 -11.81 5.07
C ASP A 51 14.84 -10.48 5.76
N HIS A 52 13.85 -9.72 5.29
CA HIS A 52 13.58 -8.38 5.81
C HIS A 52 12.28 -8.25 6.59
N LEU A 53 11.29 -9.11 6.37
CA LEU A 53 9.98 -9.02 7.04
C LEU A 53 9.85 -10.10 8.12
N ILE A 54 9.97 -11.38 7.74
CA ILE A 54 9.80 -12.52 8.66
C ILE A 54 10.79 -12.45 9.82
N ARG A 55 12.08 -12.26 9.52
CA ARG A 55 13.13 -12.08 10.55
C ARG A 55 12.91 -10.88 11.47
N ASN A 56 12.13 -9.89 11.06
CA ASN A 56 11.80 -8.69 11.84
C ASN A 56 10.39 -8.74 12.46
N GLY A 57 9.80 -9.94 12.56
CA GLY A 57 8.57 -10.19 13.29
C GLY A 57 7.28 -9.90 12.54
N VAL A 58 7.32 -9.63 11.24
CA VAL A 58 6.13 -9.57 10.38
C VAL A 58 5.92 -10.94 9.75
N SER A 59 4.78 -11.59 9.99
CA SER A 59 4.53 -12.93 9.43
C SER A 59 4.16 -12.91 7.94
N GLY A 60 4.36 -14.04 7.28
CA GLY A 60 3.93 -14.33 5.93
C GLY A 60 2.42 -14.20 5.80
N GLU A 61 1.68 -14.69 6.78
CA GLU A 61 0.23 -14.49 6.90
C GLU A 61 -0.16 -13.01 6.85
N GLN A 62 0.50 -12.16 7.64
CA GLN A 62 0.25 -10.71 7.65
C GLN A 62 0.50 -10.06 6.28
N VAL A 63 1.57 -10.44 5.58
CA VAL A 63 1.88 -9.91 4.25
C VAL A 63 0.89 -10.45 3.21
N SER A 64 0.44 -11.70 3.36
CA SER A 64 -0.49 -12.34 2.45
C SER A 64 -1.86 -11.65 2.39
N ALA A 65 -2.26 -10.96 3.47
CA ALA A 65 -3.50 -10.19 3.54
C ALA A 65 -3.58 -9.01 2.53
N LEU A 66 -2.45 -8.61 1.92
CA LEU A 66 -2.47 -7.65 0.80
C LEU A 66 -3.23 -8.21 -0.41
N GLU A 67 -3.33 -9.53 -0.53
CA GLU A 67 -4.01 -10.20 -1.63
C GLU A 67 -5.51 -9.86 -1.70
N ASP A 68 -6.20 -9.83 -0.56
CA ASP A 68 -7.62 -9.43 -0.47
C ASP A 68 -7.86 -8.05 -1.08
N GLY A 69 -6.92 -7.14 -0.87
CA GLY A 69 -7.00 -5.80 -1.44
C GLY A 69 -6.85 -5.80 -2.97
N TRP A 70 -5.97 -6.63 -3.51
CA TRP A 70 -5.80 -6.78 -4.96
C TRP A 70 -6.95 -7.55 -5.61
N LEU A 71 -7.56 -8.51 -4.92
CA LEU A 71 -8.85 -9.10 -5.31
C LEU A 71 -9.94 -8.04 -5.38
N GLY A 72 -9.98 -7.11 -4.40
CA GLY A 72 -10.89 -5.97 -4.42
C GLY A 72 -10.76 -5.14 -5.70
N VAL A 73 -9.54 -4.94 -6.21
CA VAL A 73 -9.31 -4.25 -7.49
C VAL A 73 -9.93 -5.02 -8.67
N LEU A 74 -9.72 -6.34 -8.75
CA LEU A 74 -10.31 -7.19 -9.79
C LEU A 74 -11.85 -7.15 -9.78
N HIS A 75 -12.44 -7.10 -8.60
CA HIS A 75 -13.90 -7.08 -8.42
C HIS A 75 -14.52 -5.67 -8.40
N ARG A 76 -13.70 -4.63 -8.55
CA ARG A 76 -14.10 -3.21 -8.37
C ARG A 76 -14.76 -2.94 -7.01
N ASP A 77 -14.32 -3.66 -5.98
CA ASP A 77 -14.61 -3.38 -4.58
C ASP A 77 -13.59 -2.35 -4.06
N PHE A 78 -14.03 -1.10 -4.00
CA PHE A 78 -13.22 0.04 -3.60
C PHE A 78 -12.80 0.00 -2.13
N ASP A 79 -13.62 -0.60 -1.27
CA ASP A 79 -13.35 -0.64 0.17
C ASP A 79 -12.24 -1.65 0.46
N SER A 80 -12.32 -2.85 -0.13
CA SER A 80 -11.26 -3.85 -0.07
C SER A 80 -9.98 -3.36 -0.76
N ALA A 81 -10.10 -2.78 -1.96
CA ALA A 81 -8.96 -2.23 -2.69
C ALA A 81 -8.21 -1.14 -1.90
N SER A 82 -8.93 -0.27 -1.19
CA SER A 82 -8.31 0.74 -0.33
C SER A 82 -7.75 0.16 0.98
N ALA A 83 -8.35 -0.93 1.50
CA ALA A 83 -7.91 -1.59 2.73
C ALA A 83 -6.47 -2.12 2.64
N ARG A 84 -5.98 -2.45 1.44
CA ARG A 84 -4.57 -2.83 1.23
C ARG A 84 -3.60 -1.78 1.78
N GLY A 85 -3.95 -0.51 1.69
CA GLY A 85 -3.13 0.59 2.18
C GLY A 85 -3.07 0.63 3.71
N LEU A 86 -4.18 0.30 4.38
CA LEU A 86 -4.23 0.15 5.84
C LEU A 86 -3.28 -0.96 6.28
N ILE A 87 -3.35 -2.13 5.64
CA ILE A 87 -2.47 -3.27 5.91
C ILE A 87 -1.01 -2.86 5.69
N LEU A 88 -0.71 -2.26 4.54
CA LEU A 88 0.65 -1.86 4.19
C LEU A 88 1.24 -0.86 5.20
N PHE A 89 0.47 0.16 5.59
CA PHE A 89 0.89 1.12 6.59
C PHE A 89 1.05 0.49 7.97
N GLY A 90 0.21 -0.50 8.30
CA GLY A 90 0.28 -1.25 9.54
C GLY A 90 1.57 -2.06 9.69
N LEU A 91 1.96 -2.86 8.68
CA LEU A 91 3.20 -3.63 8.82
C LEU A 91 4.44 -2.74 8.73
N LEU A 92 4.41 -1.65 7.94
CA LEU A 92 5.49 -0.66 7.94
C LEU A 92 5.62 0.06 9.29
N ALA A 93 4.51 0.34 9.97
CA ALA A 93 4.52 0.86 11.33
C ALA A 93 5.16 -0.12 12.32
N GLN A 94 4.77 -1.39 12.24
CA GLN A 94 5.31 -2.46 13.07
C GLN A 94 6.83 -2.57 12.91
N LEU A 95 7.34 -2.56 11.67
CA LEU A 95 8.78 -2.58 11.38
C LEU A 95 9.52 -1.33 11.92
N LEU A 96 8.83 -0.20 12.05
CA LEU A 96 9.35 1.03 12.65
C LEU A 96 9.15 1.09 14.18
N GLY A 97 8.68 0.01 14.79
CA GLY A 97 8.44 -0.11 16.23
C GLY A 97 7.25 0.72 16.73
N GLU A 98 6.30 1.07 15.86
CA GLU A 98 5.01 1.65 16.25
C GLU A 98 3.94 0.56 16.34
N GLN A 99 3.30 0.48 17.50
CA GLN A 99 2.13 -0.40 17.71
C GLN A 99 0.80 0.35 17.57
N LYS A 100 0.81 1.69 17.66
CA LYS A 100 -0.43 2.49 17.56
C LYS A 100 -0.86 2.66 16.10
N THR A 101 -2.14 2.43 15.86
CA THR A 101 -2.76 2.31 14.53
C THR A 101 -3.46 3.58 14.05
N GLU A 102 -3.44 4.67 14.82
CA GLU A 102 -4.18 5.92 14.53
C GLU A 102 -3.91 6.50 13.12
N PHE A 103 -2.77 6.19 12.50
CA PHE A 103 -2.39 6.65 11.16
C PHE A 103 -2.54 5.60 10.05
N GLN A 104 -2.99 4.38 10.36
CA GLN A 104 -3.15 3.34 9.35
C GLN A 104 -4.24 3.68 8.33
N ASP A 105 -5.28 4.40 8.75
CA ASP A 105 -6.33 4.88 7.84
C ASP A 105 -5.79 5.82 6.75
N LEU A 106 -4.67 6.50 7.01
CA LEU A 106 -3.98 7.29 5.99
C LEU A 106 -3.43 6.43 4.86
N GLY A 107 -3.18 5.15 5.12
CA GLY A 107 -2.82 4.18 4.11
C GLY A 107 -3.92 3.98 3.08
N ARG A 108 -5.21 4.07 3.46
CA ARG A 108 -6.33 3.96 2.51
C ARG A 108 -6.30 5.09 1.47
N ALA A 109 -6.01 6.32 1.90
CA ALA A 109 -5.84 7.45 1.00
C ALA A 109 -4.69 7.20 0.02
N TRP A 110 -3.56 6.70 0.52
CA TRP A 110 -2.44 6.30 -0.35
C TRP A 110 -2.85 5.22 -1.36
N ALA A 111 -3.55 4.17 -0.94
CA ALA A 111 -3.94 3.08 -1.83
C ALA A 111 -4.88 3.54 -2.95
N ARG A 112 -5.80 4.46 -2.64
CA ARG A 112 -6.69 5.09 -3.62
C ARG A 112 -5.94 5.94 -4.64
N ALA A 113 -5.06 6.83 -4.17
CA ALA A 113 -4.23 7.66 -5.04
C ALA A 113 -3.26 6.83 -5.89
N ASP A 114 -2.69 5.77 -5.34
CA ASP A 114 -1.82 4.85 -6.08
C ASP A 114 -2.60 4.09 -7.18
N LEU A 115 -3.81 3.59 -6.90
CA LEU A 115 -4.65 2.96 -7.94
C LEU A 115 -5.04 3.95 -9.03
N ALA A 116 -5.49 5.15 -8.63
CA ALA A 116 -5.79 6.25 -9.55
C ALA A 116 -4.59 6.60 -10.47
N ARG A 117 -3.37 6.56 -9.94
CA ARG A 117 -2.13 6.77 -10.72
C ARG A 117 -1.82 5.61 -11.66
N ARG A 118 -2.01 4.36 -11.21
CA ARG A 118 -1.72 3.16 -11.99
C ARG A 118 -2.70 2.90 -13.12
N THR A 119 -3.98 3.20 -12.91
CA THR A 119 -5.05 2.95 -13.89
C THR A 119 -5.39 4.18 -14.72
N GLY A 120 -5.13 5.38 -14.20
CA GLY A 120 -5.62 6.63 -14.80
C GLY A 120 -7.13 6.86 -14.60
N GLU A 121 -7.80 6.05 -13.79
CA GLU A 121 -9.25 6.11 -13.57
C GLU A 121 -9.58 6.94 -12.32
N THR A 122 -10.47 7.93 -12.48
CA THR A 122 -10.85 8.83 -11.38
C THR A 122 -11.69 8.21 -10.27
N GLU A 123 -12.36 7.11 -10.56
CA GLU A 123 -13.21 6.41 -9.59
C GLU A 123 -12.43 5.84 -8.41
N TRP A 124 -11.12 5.62 -8.55
CA TRP A 124 -10.28 5.19 -7.43
C TRP A 124 -10.01 6.29 -6.41
N LEU A 125 -10.13 7.57 -6.77
CA LEU A 125 -10.00 8.70 -5.84
C LEU A 125 -11.26 8.97 -5.00
N ARG A 126 -12.20 8.02 -4.89
CA ARG A 126 -13.37 8.17 -4.01
C ARG A 126 -12.94 8.70 -2.65
N GLN A 127 -13.52 9.83 -2.25
CA GLN A 127 -13.13 10.51 -1.03
C GLN A 127 -13.51 9.62 0.17
N GLY A 128 -12.48 9.15 0.89
CA GLY A 128 -12.68 8.56 2.21
C GLY A 128 -12.82 9.66 3.26
N GLU A 129 -13.29 9.29 4.45
CA GLU A 129 -13.33 10.21 5.59
C GLU A 129 -11.92 10.72 5.92
N ARG A 130 -11.79 12.03 6.14
CA ARG A 130 -10.49 12.63 6.47
C ARG A 130 -10.17 12.42 7.94
N THR A 131 -9.31 11.46 8.24
CA THR A 131 -8.79 11.30 9.60
C THR A 131 -7.73 12.35 9.89
N ARG A 132 -8.01 13.23 10.87
CA ARG A 132 -6.99 14.15 11.41
C ARG A 132 -6.14 13.40 12.43
N VAL A 133 -4.92 13.06 12.04
CA VAL A 133 -4.01 12.29 12.90
C VAL A 133 -2.78 13.12 13.26
N ARG A 134 -2.36 13.07 14.53
CA ARG A 134 -1.08 13.65 14.95
C ARG A 134 0.06 12.70 14.60
N VAL A 135 0.81 13.01 13.55
CA VAL A 135 1.93 12.19 13.10
C VAL A 135 3.17 12.37 13.99
N ARG A 136 3.65 11.27 14.56
CA ARG A 136 4.92 11.22 15.29
C ARG A 136 6.12 11.34 14.35
N ARG A 137 7.23 11.93 14.80
CA ARG A 137 8.42 12.18 13.97
C ARG A 137 8.91 10.93 13.21
N ARG A 138 8.95 9.78 13.89
CA ARG A 138 9.37 8.50 13.29
C ARG A 138 8.47 8.01 12.16
N MET A 139 7.21 8.44 12.13
CA MET A 139 6.24 8.04 11.10
C MET A 139 6.16 8.98 9.92
N ARG A 140 6.79 10.16 10.00
CA ARG A 140 6.77 11.16 8.94
C ARG A 140 7.26 10.66 7.58
N PRO A 141 8.28 9.78 7.47
CA PRO A 141 8.66 9.21 6.18
C PRO A 141 7.53 8.40 5.54
N LEU A 142 6.81 7.60 6.33
CA LEU A 142 5.69 6.80 5.86
C LEU A 142 4.47 7.66 5.53
N THR A 143 4.07 8.56 6.43
CA THR A 143 2.89 9.41 6.25
C THR A 143 3.10 10.52 5.22
N ALA A 144 4.33 10.75 4.75
CA ALA A 144 4.60 11.62 3.61
C ALA A 144 3.91 11.11 2.33
N LEU A 145 3.79 9.79 2.16
CA LEU A 145 3.04 9.18 1.06
C LEU A 145 1.55 9.52 1.16
N ALA A 146 0.99 9.43 2.36
CA ALA A 146 -0.39 9.82 2.61
C ALA A 146 -0.61 11.33 2.41
N ALA A 147 0.34 12.19 2.78
CA ALA A 147 0.25 13.62 2.54
C ALA A 147 0.15 13.95 1.04
N LEU A 148 0.90 13.23 0.20
CA LEU A 148 0.78 13.35 -1.25
C LEU A 148 -0.54 12.80 -1.78
N ALA A 149 -1.02 11.69 -1.22
CA ALA A 149 -2.29 11.10 -1.62
C ALA A 149 -3.50 11.98 -1.27
N LEU A 150 -3.52 12.57 -0.08
CA LEU A 150 -4.55 13.54 0.31
C LEU A 150 -4.51 14.79 -0.58
N ARG A 151 -3.33 15.22 -1.00
CA ARG A 151 -3.19 16.30 -1.99
C ARG A 151 -3.76 15.90 -3.35
N ASP A 152 -3.55 14.65 -3.78
CA ASP A 152 -4.10 14.12 -5.02
C ASP A 152 -5.63 14.08 -4.96
N GLU A 153 -6.21 13.63 -3.84
CA GLU A 153 -7.66 13.69 -3.58
C GLU A 153 -8.20 15.15 -3.57
N GLU A 154 -7.44 16.10 -3.02
CA GLU A 154 -7.81 17.53 -3.01
C GLU A 154 -7.79 18.19 -4.38
N ARG A 155 -6.80 17.85 -5.20
CA ARG A 155 -6.61 18.45 -6.53
C ARG A 155 -7.50 17.80 -7.59
N GLY A 156 -7.89 16.55 -7.38
CA GLY A 156 -8.70 15.79 -8.32
C GLY A 156 -7.93 15.41 -9.59
N PHE A 157 -8.68 15.02 -10.62
CA PHE A 157 -8.13 14.62 -11.92
C PHE A 157 -8.08 15.78 -12.92
N PRO A 158 -7.04 15.85 -13.79
CA PRO A 158 -5.90 14.93 -13.88
C PRO A 158 -4.93 15.08 -12.70
N LEU A 159 -4.33 13.97 -12.29
CA LEU A 159 -3.38 13.96 -11.18
C LEU A 159 -2.12 14.77 -11.50
N GLU A 160 -1.63 15.51 -10.50
CA GLU A 160 -0.37 16.23 -10.62
C GLU A 160 0.79 15.24 -10.92
N PRO A 161 1.67 15.54 -11.90
CA PRO A 161 2.84 14.70 -12.18
C PRO A 161 3.72 14.52 -10.94
N GLU A 162 4.39 13.37 -10.81
CA GLU A 162 5.10 13.03 -9.57
C GLU A 162 6.27 13.97 -9.24
N ARG A 163 6.88 14.57 -10.26
CA ARG A 163 8.09 15.39 -10.16
C ARG A 163 7.80 16.89 -10.30
N THR A 164 6.76 17.39 -9.63
CA THR A 164 6.49 18.84 -9.60
C THR A 164 7.04 19.52 -8.35
N PRO A 165 7.41 20.81 -8.45
CA PRO A 165 7.80 21.60 -7.27
C PRO A 165 6.73 21.62 -6.17
N GLY A 166 5.44 21.60 -6.55
CA GLY A 166 4.32 21.57 -5.61
C GLY A 166 4.30 20.34 -4.71
N ARG A 167 4.56 19.15 -5.27
CA ARG A 167 4.67 17.89 -4.52
C ARG A 167 5.92 17.85 -3.66
N SER A 168 7.06 18.33 -4.17
CA SER A 168 8.29 18.46 -3.37
C SER A 168 8.09 19.37 -2.16
N TRP A 169 7.40 20.51 -2.34
CA TRP A 169 7.06 21.40 -1.23
C TRP A 169 6.12 20.74 -0.22
N ALA A 170 5.10 20.01 -0.68
CA ALA A 170 4.18 19.28 0.21
C ALA A 170 4.93 18.26 1.08
N LEU A 171 5.86 17.50 0.48
CA LEU A 171 6.73 16.57 1.21
C LEU A 171 7.60 17.27 2.25
N LEU A 172 8.28 18.36 1.88
CA LEU A 172 9.13 19.13 2.79
C LEU A 172 8.33 19.71 3.96
N ARG A 173 7.18 20.35 3.65
CA ARG A 173 6.25 20.89 4.67
C ARG A 173 5.79 19.80 5.62
N HIS A 174 5.40 18.63 5.12
CA HIS A 174 4.96 17.50 5.94
C HIS A 174 6.11 16.96 6.81
N ARG A 175 7.30 16.79 6.25
CA ARG A 175 8.47 16.29 6.99
C ARG A 175 8.85 17.20 8.17
N VAL A 176 8.71 18.52 8.02
CA VAL A 176 9.00 19.49 9.09
C VAL A 176 7.85 19.59 10.10
N SER A 177 6.61 19.78 9.62
CA SER A 177 5.46 20.08 10.49
C SER A 177 4.75 18.84 11.05
N GLY A 178 4.80 17.71 10.35
CA GLY A 178 3.98 16.52 10.61
C GLY A 178 2.48 16.71 10.33
N ARG A 179 2.09 17.83 9.70
CA ARG A 179 0.69 18.11 9.34
C ARG A 179 0.36 17.46 8.01
N LEU A 180 -0.80 16.83 7.94
CA LEU A 180 -1.44 16.36 6.72
C LEU A 180 -2.24 17.54 6.18
#